data_AF-A0AB33L4D8-F1
#
_entry.id   AF-A0AB33L4D8-F1
#
_cell.length_a   1.000
_cell.length_b   1.000
_cell.length_c   1.000
_cell.angle_alpha   90.00
_cell.angle_beta   90.00
_cell.angle_gamma   90.00
#
_symmetry.space_group_name_H-M   'P 1'
#
loop_
_entity.id
_entity.type
_entity.pdbx_description
1 polymer ?
#
loop_
_entity_poly.entity_id
_entity_poly.type
_entity_poly.pdbx_seq_one_letter_code
_entity_poly.pdbx_strand_id
1 'polypeptide(L)'
;MGIYNSSALIIIEINEPKKAPDIRYITVDTSGFQKSDDEFAESAIAYFKNGRNYPADTTFNLRAVQRFESSDSYIKFLQNQLLDSH
;
A
#
# COMPACT_ATOMS: atom_id res chain seq x y z
N MET A 1 18.48 9.48 -19.93
CA MET A 1 18.21 8.37 -19.00
C MET A 1 17.38 8.92 -17.86
N GLY A 2 16.05 8.92 -18.01
CA GLY A 2 15.15 9.31 -16.93
C GLY A 2 14.87 8.07 -16.09
N ILE A 3 15.25 8.10 -14.81
CA ILE A 3 14.87 7.08 -13.86
C ILE A 3 13.36 7.23 -13.70
N TYR A 4 12.58 6.35 -14.34
CA TYR A 4 11.16 6.26 -14.10
C TYR A 4 11.00 5.77 -12.66
N ASN A 5 10.75 6.69 -11.73
CA ASN A 5 10.38 6.38 -10.35
C ASN A 5 9.05 5.63 -10.42
N SER A 6 9.18 4.33 -10.57
CA SER A 6 8.06 3.42 -10.60
C SER A 6 7.51 3.39 -9.17
N SER A 7 6.21 3.29 -8.99
CA SER A 7 5.60 3.22 -7.65
C SER A 7 4.69 2.01 -7.56
N ALA A 8 4.57 1.41 -6.39
CA ALA A 8 3.54 0.42 -6.12
C ALA A 8 2.65 0.92 -4.99
N LEU A 9 1.34 0.81 -5.22
CA LEU A 9 0.34 0.98 -4.19
C LEU A 9 -0.01 -0.39 -3.61
N ILE A 10 0.19 -0.51 -2.32
CA ILE A 10 -0.08 -1.73 -1.57
C ILE A 10 -1.34 -1.46 -0.75
N ILE A 11 -2.33 -2.32 -0.93
CA ILE A 11 -3.60 -2.26 -0.21
C ILE A 11 -3.56 -3.34 0.86
N ILE A 12 -3.52 -2.92 2.12
CA ILE A 12 -3.59 -3.80 3.28
C ILE A 12 -4.90 -3.56 4.00
N GLU A 13 -5.58 -4.66 4.31
CA GLU A 13 -6.67 -4.67 5.27
C GLU A 13 -6.11 -4.96 6.65
N ILE A 14 -6.38 -4.06 7.60
CA ILE A 14 -6.00 -4.19 8.99
C ILE A 14 -7.25 -4.57 9.77
N ASN A 15 -7.22 -5.76 10.36
CA ASN A 15 -8.30 -6.28 11.18
C ASN A 15 -7.88 -6.21 12.64
N GLU A 16 -8.26 -5.14 13.32
CA GLU A 16 -8.08 -5.01 14.77
C GLU A 16 -9.21 -5.74 15.52
N PRO A 17 -8.92 -6.44 16.62
CA PRO A 17 -9.95 -7.01 17.46
C PRO A 17 -10.90 -5.92 17.97
N LYS A 18 -12.21 -6.18 17.88
CA LYS A 18 -13.30 -5.28 18.31
C LYS A 18 -13.48 -3.99 17.50
N LYS A 19 -12.91 -3.93 16.29
CA LYS A 19 -13.19 -2.86 15.32
C LYS A 19 -13.56 -3.45 13.96
N ALA A 20 -14.16 -2.60 13.12
CA ALA A 20 -14.37 -2.94 11.72
C ALA A 20 -13.01 -3.03 10.98
N PRO A 21 -12.91 -3.88 9.94
CA PRO A 21 -11.76 -3.90 9.04
C PRO A 21 -11.46 -2.51 8.50
N ASP A 22 -10.20 -2.10 8.58
CA ASP A 22 -9.72 -0.82 8.09
C ASP A 22 -8.84 -1.05 6.86
N ILE A 23 -9.22 -0.49 5.71
CA ILE A 23 -8.42 -0.59 4.49
C ILE A 23 -7.42 0.55 4.46
N ARG A 24 -6.14 0.21 4.34
CA ARG A 24 -5.04 1.15 4.30
C ARG A 24 -4.22 0.99 3.03
N TYR A 25 -3.69 2.11 2.60
CA TYR A 25 -2.91 2.24 1.38
C TYR A 25 -1.50 2.71 1.74
N ILE A 26 -0.49 2.03 1.24
CA ILE A 26 0.90 2.50 1.30
C ILE A 26 1.41 2.60 -0.12
N THR A 27 2.02 3.74 -0.43
CA THR A 27 2.80 3.90 -1.64
C THR A 27 4.25 3.69 -1.31
N VAL A 28 4.86 2.72 -1.99
CA VAL A 28 6.30 2.50 -1.92
C VAL A 28 6.93 2.92 -3.24
N ASP A 29 8.05 3.63 -3.14
CA ASP A 29 8.92 3.86 -4.28
C ASP A 29 9.53 2.52 -4.70
N THR A 30 9.36 2.16 -5.97
CA THR A 30 9.83 0.90 -6.54
C THR A 30 11.03 1.09 -7.45
N SER A 31 11.88 2.08 -7.16
CA SER A 31 13.14 2.38 -7.85
C SER A 31 14.05 1.17 -8.11
N GLY A 32 13.81 0.02 -7.49
CA GLY A 32 14.27 -1.29 -7.97
C GLY A 32 13.12 -2.30 -8.04
N PHE A 33 12.57 -2.50 -9.23
CA PHE A 33 11.53 -3.51 -9.53
C PHE A 33 12.12 -4.93 -9.44
N GLN A 34 12.24 -5.47 -8.22
CA GLN A 34 12.54 -6.90 -7.99
C GLN A 34 11.76 -7.53 -6.84
N LYS A 35 10.92 -6.77 -6.13
CA LYS A 35 10.19 -7.29 -4.97
C LYS A 35 8.96 -8.10 -5.38
N SER A 36 8.76 -9.24 -4.73
CA SER A 36 7.54 -10.05 -4.84
C SER A 36 6.36 -9.39 -4.11
N ASP A 37 5.14 -9.86 -4.37
CA ASP A 37 3.94 -9.37 -3.68
C ASP A 37 4.02 -9.63 -2.16
N ASP A 38 4.66 -10.72 -1.74
CA ASP A 38 4.92 -11.03 -0.33
C ASP A 38 5.87 -10.01 0.31
N GLU A 39 6.96 -9.64 -0.38
CA GLU A 39 7.91 -8.64 0.12
C GLU A 39 7.28 -7.24 0.25
N PHE A 40 6.33 -6.92 -0.64
CA PHE A 40 5.52 -5.72 -0.53
C PHE A 40 4.60 -5.79 0.70
N ALA A 41 3.90 -6.92 0.91
CA ALA A 41 3.08 -7.13 2.09
C ALA A 41 3.90 -6.94 3.39
N GLU A 42 5.06 -7.58 3.49
CA GLU A 42 5.92 -7.47 4.68
C GLU A 42 6.40 -6.03 4.91
N SER A 43 6.84 -5.34 3.85
CA SER A 43 7.29 -3.95 3.94
C SER A 43 6.16 -3.02 4.42
N ALA A 44 4.96 -3.23 3.92
CA ALA A 44 3.79 -2.45 4.28
C ALA A 44 3.30 -2.75 5.72
N ILE A 45 3.33 -4.02 6.13
CA ILE A 45 3.06 -4.43 7.52
C ILE A 45 4.08 -3.80 8.48
N ALA A 46 5.37 -3.84 8.13
CA ALA A 46 6.44 -3.26 8.94
C ALA A 46 6.28 -1.74 9.07
N TYR A 47 5.92 -1.05 7.99
CA TYR A 47 5.63 0.38 8.01
C TYR A 47 4.48 0.72 8.97
N PHE A 48 3.37 -0.02 8.90
CA PHE A 48 2.24 0.21 9.81
C PHE A 48 2.59 -0.10 11.26
N LYS A 49 3.24 -1.23 11.53
CA LYS A 49 3.66 -1.61 12.89
C LYS A 49 4.63 -0.60 13.51
N ASN A 50 5.52 0.00 12.72
CA ASN A 50 6.41 1.07 13.21
C ASN A 50 5.67 2.40 13.42
N GLY A 51 4.65 2.69 12.62
CA GLY A 51 3.87 3.93 12.71
C GLY A 51 2.77 3.92 13.78
N ARG A 52 2.31 2.75 14.25
CA ARG A 52 1.24 2.61 15.24
C ARG A 52 1.40 1.37 16.12
N ASN A 53 1.05 1.51 17.40
CA ASN A 53 0.83 0.39 18.30
C ASN A 53 -0.56 -0.22 18.05
N TYR A 54 -0.61 -1.26 17.24
CA TYR A 54 -1.80 -2.08 17.07
C TYR A 54 -1.97 -3.04 18.27
N PRO A 55 -3.21 -3.37 18.67
CA PRO A 55 -3.46 -4.35 19.71
C PRO A 55 -2.89 -5.74 19.35
N ALA A 56 -2.62 -6.55 20.39
CA ALA A 56 -2.38 -7.97 20.20
C ALA A 56 -3.61 -8.59 19.51
N ASP A 57 -3.38 -9.51 18.57
CA ASP A 57 -4.37 -10.12 17.66
C ASP A 57 -4.77 -9.30 16.42
N THR A 58 -4.16 -8.14 16.16
CA THR A 58 -4.36 -7.47 14.87
C THR A 58 -3.76 -8.29 13.73
N THR A 59 -4.58 -8.61 12.74
CA THR A 59 -4.14 -9.29 11.51
C THR A 59 -4.03 -8.29 10.35
N PHE A 60 -3.08 -8.55 9.46
CA PHE A 60 -2.80 -7.72 8.30
C PHE A 60 -2.90 -8.60 7.06
N ASN A 61 -3.88 -8.31 6.21
CA ASN A 61 -4.11 -9.07 4.99
C ASN A 61 -3.75 -8.21 3.78
N LEU A 62 -2.87 -8.71 2.93
CA LEU A 62 -2.64 -8.10 1.62
C LEU A 62 -3.89 -8.30 0.76
N ARG A 63 -4.51 -7.21 0.31
CA ARG A 63 -5.67 -7.25 -0.57
C ARG A 63 -5.27 -7.13 -2.04
N ALA A 64 -4.34 -6.23 -2.34
CA ALA A 64 -3.85 -6.03 -3.70
C ALA A 64 -2.50 -5.31 -3.71
N VAL A 65 -1.74 -5.54 -4.77
CA VAL A 65 -0.56 -4.75 -5.15
C VAL A 65 -0.83 -4.17 -6.53
N GLN A 66 -1.07 -2.85 -6.58
CA GLN A 66 -1.20 -2.14 -7.85
C GLN A 66 0.14 -1.52 -8.21
N ARG A 67 0.75 -2.04 -9.27
CA ARG A 67 2.03 -1.56 -9.78
C ARG A 67 1.79 -0.45 -10.79
N PHE A 68 2.60 0.60 -10.74
CA PHE A 68 2.56 1.73 -11.66
C PHE A 68 3.90 1.88 -12.36
N GLU A 69 3.84 1.83 -13.69
CA GLU A 69 5.01 1.97 -14.57
C GLU A 69 5.51 3.43 -14.63
N SER A 70 4.69 4.38 -14.18
CA SER A 70 5.07 5.79 -14.09
C SER A 70 4.35 6.52 -12.97
N SER A 71 4.97 7.59 -12.48
CA SER A 71 4.37 8.47 -11.48
C SER A 71 3.10 9.17 -11.98
N ASP A 72 2.95 9.40 -13.30
CA ASP A 72 1.73 9.96 -13.90
C ASP A 72 0.53 9.01 -13.77
N SER A 73 0.77 7.71 -14.02
CA SER A 73 -0.24 6.65 -13.85
C SER A 73 -0.73 6.58 -12.40
N TYR A 74 0.19 6.73 -11.45
CA TYR A 74 -0.10 6.76 -10.02
C TYR A 74 -0.92 7.99 -9.61
N ILE A 75 -0.54 9.19 -10.08
CA ILE A 75 -1.26 10.42 -9.76
C ILE A 75 -2.69 10.39 -10.33
N LYS A 76 -2.87 9.93 -11.57
CA LYS A 76 -4.20 9.76 -12.17
C LYS A 76 -5.07 8.78 -11.39
N PHE A 77 -4.50 7.68 -10.90
CA PHE A 77 -5.22 6.73 -10.06
C PHE A 77 -5.69 7.39 -8.76
N LEU A 78 -4.81 8.11 -8.05
CA LEU A 78 -5.19 8.83 -6.83
C LEU A 78 -6.27 9.89 -7.09
N GLN A 79 -6.14 10.66 -8.16
CA GLN A 79 -7.13 11.68 -8.53
C GLN A 79 -8.50 11.03 -8.80
N ASN A 80 -8.54 9.91 -9.51
CA ASN A 80 -9.78 9.20 -9.77
C ASN A 80 -10.40 8.62 -8.49
N GLN A 81 -9.60 8.07 -7.56
CA GLN A 81 -10.11 7.57 -6.28
C GLN A 81 -10.66 8.69 -5.37
N LEU A 82 -10.04 9.88 -5.41
CA LEU A 82 -10.52 11.06 -4.69
C LEU A 82 -11.79 11.66 -5.33
N LEU A 83 -11.91 11.58 -6.66
CA LEU A 83 -13.09 12.02 -7.41
C LEU A 83 -14.30 11.10 -7.20
N ASP A 84 -14.09 9.80 -7.05
CA ASP A 84 -15.16 8.81 -6.81
C ASP A 84 -15.74 8.87 -5.39
N SER A 85 -15.07 9.56 -4.46
CA SER A 85 -15.53 9.76 -3.08
C SER A 85 -16.48 10.95 -2.89
N HIS A 86 -17.09 11.48 -3.96
CA HIS A 86 -17.90 12.71 -3.91
C HIS A 86 -19.36 12.54 -4.30
#